data_AF-M0DNT8-F1
#
_entry.id   AF-M0DNT8-F1
#
_cell.length_a   1.000
_cell.length_b   1.000
_cell.length_c   1.000
_cell.angle_alpha   90.00
_cell.angle_beta   90.00
_cell.angle_gamma   90.00
#
_symmetry.space_group_name_H-M   'P 1'
#
loop_
_entity.id
_entity.type
_entity.pdbx_description
1 polymer ?
#
loop_
_entity_poly.entity_id
_entity_poly.type
_entity_poly.pdbx_seq_one_letter_code
_entity_poly.pdbx_strand_id
1 'polypeptide(L)'
;MRRRERGDGSTGETGVRTVSDGATLRIVDEPDDDPGGAVPAPVPPGDPEAWYAPDVRAQYEAAPGVVATVRERDGGRFGYDVREPPLSPADERALDRVRDRFSAVRHRRPLTRVGVVERAERGFEPKYATAIDRLVDASAAARRRIDYHALREFRLLGELTPVALDDRIEVADVGDDRELVVHTETFAPLETGIDADADYVERVAAERLAQYAVEFAGIPVEVVVYRERLLGSDAFETKYAVLEPDLLPGDEELIEECKSRIWETTVSDVIEDRESFVAARARRFLSRRLTARNTRAWLDAALHRARAALADRGLAAPPVDSRFARDRLDDLAYYVLRDFVGEGILTVPIRDPHLEDVEANRVGERVKVVPRASVLSGAAGGTGEAGGFDGDDEATPEAGARVPTNLAFESETTFVDVVTGIAARDGTELNASTPSAKVNLELDGVPQTIRCAVALPVISEGGPHVSIRKQRADALTPVDLIDRGTLSVELVTLLWLLYEHRGVVLFAGPTGVGKTTLLNAHAPFIPFDARPISVDEGSREVRLPHETGVSLTTRDHEDAYKTVGMAELMTEANYLKPSTEYVQRKRTENAGWDIEHLSAALCR
;
A
#
# COMPACT_ATOMS: atom_id res chain seq x y z
N MET A 1 17.37 -10.36 80.82
CA MET A 1 18.30 -9.35 80.29
C MET A 1 18.58 -9.71 78.83
N ARG A 2 18.04 -8.92 77.88
CA ARG A 2 18.28 -8.78 76.41
C ARG A 2 18.80 -10.03 75.63
N ARG A 3 18.05 -10.71 74.75
CA ARG A 3 17.33 -10.36 73.49
C ARG A 3 18.24 -9.92 72.33
N ARG A 4 18.54 -10.84 71.40
CA ARG A 4 18.15 -10.76 69.96
C ARG A 4 18.60 -12.01 69.18
N GLU A 5 17.62 -12.62 68.51
CA GLU A 5 17.73 -13.71 67.55
C GLU A 5 18.39 -13.24 66.24
N ARG A 6 19.10 -14.16 65.57
CA ARG A 6 19.52 -14.03 64.16
C ARG A 6 18.42 -14.58 63.28
N GLY A 7 18.01 -13.80 62.29
CA GLY A 7 17.14 -14.21 61.18
C GLY A 7 17.67 -13.62 59.88
N ASP A 8 18.00 -14.53 58.97
CA ASP A 8 17.92 -14.59 57.51
C ASP A 8 18.28 -13.40 56.58
N GLY A 9 18.83 -13.76 55.42
CA GLY A 9 19.18 -12.84 54.33
C GLY A 9 19.99 -13.50 53.22
N SER A 10 19.37 -14.40 52.45
CA SER A 10 19.84 -14.85 51.14
C SER A 10 19.81 -13.71 50.12
N THR A 11 20.95 -13.38 49.50
CA THR A 11 20.99 -12.61 48.25
C THR A 11 22.08 -13.19 47.34
N GLY A 12 21.70 -13.45 46.09
CA GLY A 12 22.47 -14.18 45.10
C GLY A 12 23.73 -13.46 44.65
N GLU A 13 24.79 -14.25 44.49
CA GLU A 13 25.99 -13.85 43.77
C GLU A 13 25.70 -13.77 42.28
N THR A 14 25.82 -12.56 41.75
CA THR A 14 25.87 -12.21 40.35
C THR A 14 27.19 -12.74 39.78
N GLY A 15 27.10 -13.75 38.91
CA GLY A 15 28.24 -14.29 38.17
C GLY A 15 28.86 -13.22 37.27
N VAL A 16 30.00 -12.68 37.69
CA VAL A 16 30.86 -11.83 36.87
C VAL A 16 31.43 -12.69 35.74
N ARG A 17 31.02 -12.38 34.50
CA ARG A 17 31.59 -12.97 33.28
C ARG A 17 33.09 -12.68 33.22
N THR A 18 33.90 -13.73 33.37
CA THR A 18 35.33 -13.67 33.11
C THR A 18 35.54 -13.90 31.61
N VAL A 19 35.81 -12.82 30.88
CA VAL A 19 36.33 -12.89 29.51
C VAL A 19 37.72 -13.53 29.61
N SER A 20 37.96 -14.62 28.89
CA SER A 20 39.30 -15.20 28.82
C SER A 20 40.26 -14.24 28.13
N ASP A 21 41.36 -13.88 28.78
CA ASP A 21 42.49 -13.10 28.23
C ASP A 21 43.28 -13.91 27.17
N GLY A 22 42.61 -14.28 26.08
CA GLY A 22 43.22 -14.89 24.90
C GLY A 22 43.76 -13.83 23.95
N ALA A 23 44.94 -14.08 23.36
CA ALA A 23 45.54 -13.18 22.38
C ALA A 23 44.61 -12.97 21.17
N THR A 24 44.14 -11.73 20.98
CA THR A 24 43.32 -11.29 19.85
C THR A 24 44.26 -10.90 18.70
N LEU A 25 44.06 -11.50 17.52
CA LEU A 25 44.81 -11.13 16.32
C LEU A 25 44.28 -9.79 15.77
N ARG A 26 45.11 -8.74 15.83
CA ARG A 26 44.85 -7.46 15.17
C ARG A 26 45.39 -7.53 13.74
N ILE A 27 44.52 -7.30 12.76
CA ILE A 27 44.91 -7.07 11.38
C ILE A 27 44.83 -5.55 11.18
N VAL A 28 45.98 -4.92 10.92
CA VAL A 28 46.23 -3.49 10.54
C VAL A 28 46.57 -2.48 11.66
N ASP A 29 47.65 -1.71 11.43
CA ASP A 29 48.15 -0.53 12.15
C ASP A 29 47.40 0.76 11.73
N GLU A 30 46.14 0.94 12.13
CA GLU A 30 45.49 2.26 12.12
C GLU A 30 45.04 2.65 13.54
N PRO A 31 45.12 3.95 13.92
CA PRO A 31 44.92 4.41 15.29
C PRO A 31 43.44 4.54 15.69
N ASP A 32 42.58 3.64 15.21
CA ASP A 32 41.19 3.55 15.65
C ASP A 32 41.08 2.50 16.77
N ASP A 33 40.90 2.98 18.01
CA ASP A 33 40.51 2.19 19.19
C ASP A 33 39.06 1.66 19.05
N ASP A 34 38.75 0.91 17.98
CA ASP A 34 37.51 0.15 17.84
C ASP A 34 37.75 -1.33 18.22
N PRO A 35 37.50 -1.74 19.48
CA PRO A 35 37.61 -3.14 19.89
C PRO A 35 36.61 -4.08 19.16
N GLY A 36 35.63 -3.54 18.43
CA GLY A 36 34.63 -4.32 17.68
C GLY A 36 35.15 -4.99 16.40
N GLY A 37 36.37 -4.70 15.97
CA GLY A 37 37.02 -5.32 14.80
C GLY A 37 37.95 -6.50 15.12
N ALA A 38 38.16 -6.81 16.40
CA ALA A 38 39.08 -7.88 16.79
C ALA A 38 38.44 -9.26 16.56
N VAL A 39 39.13 -10.13 15.79
CA VAL A 39 38.72 -11.53 15.63
C VAL A 39 38.68 -12.17 17.02
N PRO A 40 37.52 -12.65 17.50
CA PRO A 40 37.43 -13.27 18.82
C PRO A 40 38.48 -14.35 18.98
N ALA A 41 39.08 -14.44 20.17
CA ALA A 41 40.00 -15.54 20.46
C ALA A 41 39.26 -16.88 20.22
N PRO A 42 39.92 -17.89 19.63
CA PRO A 42 39.30 -19.20 19.44
C PRO A 42 38.85 -19.73 20.80
N VAL A 43 37.58 -20.11 20.87
CA VAL A 43 37.00 -20.74 22.06
C VAL A 43 37.64 -22.12 22.28
N PRO A 44 37.59 -22.70 23.49
CA PRO A 44 38.06 -24.06 23.73
C PRO A 44 37.27 -25.13 22.95
N PRO A 45 37.86 -26.28 22.58
CA PRO A 45 37.19 -27.35 21.84
C PRO A 45 35.91 -27.94 22.48
N GLY A 46 35.70 -27.72 23.79
CA GLY A 46 34.52 -28.17 24.54
C GLY A 46 33.58 -27.05 24.97
N ASP A 47 33.74 -25.84 24.42
CA ASP A 47 32.83 -24.73 24.68
C ASP A 47 31.49 -24.99 23.95
N PRO A 48 30.35 -25.02 24.65
CA PRO A 48 29.04 -25.23 24.02
C PRO A 48 28.66 -24.09 23.06
N GLU A 49 29.28 -22.91 23.19
CA GLU A 49 29.08 -21.78 22.27
C GLU A 49 30.05 -21.80 21.08
N ALA A 50 30.93 -22.80 20.98
CA ALA A 50 31.80 -22.92 19.84
C ALA A 50 31.03 -23.29 18.57
N TRP A 51 31.48 -22.73 17.44
CA TRP A 51 30.91 -23.05 16.13
C TRP A 51 31.10 -24.51 15.70
N TYR A 52 32.01 -25.24 16.35
CA TYR A 52 32.27 -26.66 16.15
C TYR A 52 31.73 -27.54 17.30
N ALA A 53 30.87 -26.98 18.17
CA ALA A 53 30.27 -27.77 19.24
C ALA A 53 29.54 -29.00 18.66
N PRO A 54 29.56 -30.18 19.32
CA PRO A 54 29.08 -31.43 18.72
C PRO A 54 27.61 -31.42 18.30
N ASP A 55 26.82 -30.54 18.91
CA ASP A 55 25.40 -30.32 18.63
C ASP A 55 25.16 -29.38 17.44
N VAL A 56 26.17 -28.61 16.99
CA VAL A 56 26.05 -27.74 15.80
C VAL A 56 26.01 -28.60 14.54
N ARG A 57 24.91 -28.51 13.78
CA ARG A 57 24.69 -29.27 12.54
C ARG A 57 24.94 -28.44 11.28
N ALA A 58 24.69 -27.14 11.34
CA ALA A 58 25.03 -26.20 10.28
C ALA A 58 25.33 -24.82 10.86
N GLN A 59 26.25 -24.11 10.22
CA GLN A 59 26.47 -22.68 10.48
C GLN A 59 26.79 -21.99 9.16
N TYR A 60 26.13 -20.87 8.91
CA TYR A 60 26.28 -20.12 7.66
C TYR A 60 25.92 -18.65 7.85
N GLU A 61 26.40 -17.80 6.94
CA GLU A 61 26.01 -16.40 6.87
C GLU A 61 24.67 -16.31 6.15
N ALA A 62 23.62 -15.92 6.88
CA ALA A 62 22.26 -15.76 6.35
C ALA A 62 22.07 -14.41 5.66
N ALA A 63 22.76 -13.38 6.15
CA ALA A 63 22.83 -12.05 5.55
C ALA A 63 24.18 -11.41 5.93
N PRO A 64 24.63 -10.33 5.26
CA PRO A 64 25.92 -9.70 5.58
C PRO A 64 26.13 -9.41 7.07
N GLY A 65 27.03 -10.15 7.71
CA GLY A 65 27.35 -10.04 9.14
C GLY A 65 26.35 -10.73 10.09
N VAL A 66 25.34 -11.43 9.57
CA VAL A 66 24.35 -12.20 10.32
C VAL A 66 24.63 -13.69 10.12
N VAL A 67 24.94 -14.39 11.21
CA VAL A 67 25.28 -15.82 11.18
C VAL A 67 24.16 -16.64 11.79
N ALA A 68 23.58 -17.54 11.00
CA ALA A 68 22.62 -18.54 11.46
C ALA A 68 23.36 -19.82 11.89
N THR A 69 22.94 -20.39 13.01
CA THR A 69 23.48 -21.65 13.55
C THR A 69 22.32 -22.60 13.83
N VAL A 70 22.35 -23.77 13.20
CA VAL A 70 21.41 -24.85 13.44
C VAL A 70 22.03 -25.81 14.46
N ARG A 71 21.37 -25.97 15.61
CA ARG A 71 21.79 -26.89 16.68
C ARG A 71 20.81 -28.02 16.85
N GLU A 72 21.30 -29.23 17.04
CA GLU A 72 20.49 -30.35 17.49
C GLU A 72 20.10 -30.14 18.95
N ARG A 73 18.81 -30.26 19.24
CA ARG A 73 18.21 -30.20 20.57
C ARG A 73 17.79 -31.60 21.01
N ASP A 74 17.47 -31.73 22.30
CA ASP A 74 17.00 -32.99 22.86
C ASP A 74 15.76 -33.51 22.11
N GLY A 75 15.69 -34.82 21.93
CA GLY A 75 14.56 -35.47 21.24
C GLY A 75 14.62 -35.42 19.71
N GLY A 76 15.77 -35.08 19.12
CA GLY A 76 15.96 -35.06 17.66
C GLY A 76 15.34 -33.84 16.97
N ARG A 77 15.06 -32.78 17.75
CA ARG A 77 14.61 -31.48 17.24
C ARG A 77 15.81 -30.61 16.88
N PHE A 78 15.57 -29.53 16.15
CA PHE A 78 16.60 -28.58 15.77
C PHE A 78 16.22 -27.17 16.24
N GLY A 79 17.19 -26.42 16.76
CA GLY A 79 17.07 -25.00 17.07
C GLY A 79 17.74 -24.15 16.01
N TYR A 80 17.21 -22.96 15.77
CA TYR A 80 17.73 -21.94 14.89
C TYR A 80 18.15 -20.71 15.70
N ASP A 81 19.46 -20.54 15.88
CA ASP A 81 20.03 -19.41 16.62
C ASP A 81 20.69 -18.42 15.64
N VAL A 82 20.49 -17.12 15.88
CA VAL A 82 21.09 -16.06 15.06
C VAL A 82 22.06 -15.22 15.87
N ARG A 83 23.21 -14.93 15.28
CA ARG A 83 24.14 -13.91 15.76
C ARG A 83 24.23 -12.75 14.77
N GLU A 84 23.83 -11.57 15.22
CA GLU A 84 23.85 -10.32 14.47
C GLU A 84 25.22 -9.59 14.59
N PRO A 85 25.51 -8.57 13.75
CA PRO A 85 26.73 -7.79 13.86
C PRO A 85 26.89 -7.15 15.25
N PRO A 86 28.04 -7.36 15.95
CA PRO A 86 28.22 -6.88 17.31
C PRO A 86 28.41 -5.36 17.34
N LEU A 87 27.71 -4.66 18.21
CA LEU A 87 27.88 -3.22 18.40
C LEU A 87 28.97 -2.95 19.45
N SER A 88 29.89 -2.02 19.16
CA SER A 88 30.75 -1.45 20.19
C SER A 88 29.93 -0.49 21.08
N PRO A 89 30.41 -0.14 22.29
CA PRO A 89 29.76 0.90 23.10
C PRO A 89 29.67 2.27 22.38
N ALA A 90 30.57 2.55 21.44
CA ALA A 90 30.50 3.75 20.61
C ALA A 90 29.39 3.64 19.55
N ASP A 91 29.22 2.46 18.94
CA ASP A 91 28.17 2.18 17.98
C ASP A 91 26.79 2.27 18.64
N GLU A 92 26.64 1.70 19.85
CA GLU A 92 25.41 1.78 20.65
C GLU A 92 25.02 3.24 20.91
N ARG A 93 25.97 4.07 21.39
CA ARG A 93 25.72 5.51 21.60
C ARG A 93 25.35 6.24 20.31
N ALA A 94 25.86 5.81 19.17
CA ALA A 94 25.51 6.38 17.87
C ALA A 94 24.11 5.96 17.43
N LEU A 95 23.76 4.68 17.62
CA LEU A 95 22.43 4.15 17.37
C LEU A 95 21.38 4.79 18.28
N ASP A 96 21.69 5.07 19.54
CA ASP A 96 20.79 5.77 20.46
C ASP A 96 20.45 7.18 19.99
N ARG A 97 21.38 7.91 19.37
CA ARG A 97 21.07 9.21 18.74
C ARG A 97 20.12 9.06 17.56
N VAL A 98 20.21 7.97 16.82
CA VAL A 98 19.27 7.63 15.73
C VAL A 98 17.90 7.30 16.35
N ARG A 99 17.84 6.48 17.40
CA ARG A 99 16.61 6.19 18.15
C ARG A 99 15.91 7.44 18.63
N ASP A 100 16.64 8.33 19.31
CA ASP A 100 16.07 9.59 19.82
C ASP A 100 15.48 10.43 18.69
N ARG A 101 16.12 10.46 17.52
CA ARG A 101 15.63 11.20 16.37
C ARG A 101 14.36 10.60 15.77
N PHE A 102 14.31 9.28 15.63
CA PHE A 102 13.30 8.58 14.84
C PHE A 102 12.18 7.91 15.67
N SER A 103 12.28 7.95 16.99
CA SER A 103 11.29 7.38 17.92
C SER A 103 9.88 7.94 17.76
N ALA A 104 9.75 9.21 17.39
CA ALA A 104 8.47 9.89 17.24
C ALA A 104 7.75 9.61 15.90
N VAL A 105 8.34 8.79 15.02
CA VAL A 105 7.79 8.52 13.68
C VAL A 105 7.24 7.11 13.60
N ARG A 106 6.02 6.98 13.07
CA ARG A 106 5.51 5.68 12.65
C ARG A 106 6.23 5.27 11.38
N HIS A 107 7.07 4.24 11.47
CA HIS A 107 7.79 3.72 10.32
C HIS A 107 6.98 2.62 9.63
N ARG A 108 6.82 2.73 8.31
CA ARG A 108 6.19 1.65 7.55
C ARG A 108 7.17 0.49 7.36
N ARG A 109 6.79 -0.68 7.86
CA ARG A 109 7.55 -1.93 7.68
C ARG A 109 7.16 -2.65 6.39
N PRO A 110 8.04 -3.49 5.83
CA PRO A 110 7.69 -4.35 4.71
C PRO A 110 6.52 -5.25 5.10
N LEU A 111 5.70 -5.63 4.12
CA LEU A 111 4.50 -6.43 4.34
C LEU A 111 4.75 -7.93 4.14
N THR A 112 5.84 -8.27 3.46
CA THR A 112 6.21 -9.63 3.10
C THR A 112 7.71 -9.82 3.28
N ARG A 113 8.15 -11.06 3.44
CA ARG A 113 9.56 -11.42 3.50
C ARG A 113 10.35 -10.91 2.29
N VAL A 114 9.80 -11.05 1.08
CA VAL A 114 10.43 -10.51 -0.14
C VAL A 114 10.65 -9.00 -0.03
N GLY A 115 9.69 -8.25 0.50
CA GLY A 115 9.86 -6.81 0.74
C GLY A 115 10.90 -6.48 1.80
N VAL A 116 11.18 -7.38 2.75
CA VAL A 116 12.29 -7.23 3.72
C VAL A 116 13.62 -7.33 3.00
N VAL A 117 13.80 -8.36 2.17
CA VAL A 117 15.02 -8.58 1.38
C VAL A 117 15.30 -7.40 0.47
N GLU A 118 14.34 -7.00 -0.36
CA GLU A 118 14.47 -5.86 -1.29
C GLU A 118 14.86 -4.56 -0.56
N ARG A 119 14.29 -4.32 0.62
CA ARG A 119 14.58 -3.13 1.40
C ARG A 119 15.94 -3.21 2.09
N ALA A 120 16.34 -4.38 2.59
CA ALA A 120 17.65 -4.58 3.20
C ALA A 120 18.77 -4.38 2.18
N GLU A 121 18.59 -4.87 0.95
CA GLU A 121 19.53 -4.67 -0.17
C GLU A 121 19.61 -3.20 -0.59
N ARG A 122 18.46 -2.51 -0.66
CA ARG A 122 18.40 -1.08 -1.01
C ARG A 122 19.00 -0.18 0.08
N GLY A 123 18.83 -0.57 1.34
CA GLY A 123 19.16 0.25 2.50
C GLY A 123 18.23 1.46 2.67
N PHE A 124 18.74 2.51 3.33
CA PHE A 124 17.98 3.74 3.58
C PHE A 124 17.77 4.57 2.32
N GLU A 125 16.57 5.11 2.13
CA GLU A 125 16.32 6.12 1.10
C GLU A 125 17.16 7.38 1.36
N PRO A 126 17.49 8.18 0.33
CA PRO A 126 18.40 9.32 0.45
C PRO A 126 18.04 10.31 1.57
N LYS A 127 16.74 10.52 1.82
CA LYS A 127 16.25 11.40 2.89
C LYS A 127 16.57 10.87 4.29
N TYR A 128 16.51 9.56 4.50
CA TYR A 128 16.89 8.91 5.77
C TYR A 128 18.41 8.85 5.90
N ALA A 129 19.13 8.41 4.86
CA ALA A 129 20.59 8.37 4.86
C ALA A 129 21.18 9.74 5.24
N THR A 130 20.72 10.82 4.60
CA THR A 130 21.14 12.19 4.91
C THR A 130 20.84 12.61 6.36
N ALA A 131 19.73 12.13 6.93
CA ALA A 131 19.37 12.44 8.32
C ALA A 131 20.26 11.67 9.31
N ILE A 132 20.58 10.41 9.02
CA ILE A 132 21.43 9.57 9.86
C ILE A 132 22.90 10.01 9.77
N ASP A 133 23.39 10.39 8.58
CA ASP A 133 24.75 10.91 8.36
C ASP A 133 25.05 12.18 9.18
N ARG A 134 24.00 12.90 9.62
CA ARG A 134 24.15 14.08 10.51
C ARG A 134 24.28 13.70 11.98
N LEU A 135 23.92 12.47 12.35
CA LEU A 135 23.88 11.98 13.74
C LEU A 135 25.04 11.02 14.05
N VAL A 136 25.56 10.36 13.02
CA VAL A 136 26.56 9.31 13.13
C VAL A 136 27.83 9.78 12.44
N ASP A 137 28.87 9.96 13.25
CA ASP A 137 30.25 10.17 12.81
C ASP A 137 31.03 8.92 13.23
N ALA A 138 31.32 8.05 12.25
CA ALA A 138 31.83 6.70 12.51
C ALA A 138 32.65 6.18 11.32
N SER A 139 33.56 5.24 11.57
CA SER A 139 34.29 4.52 10.52
C SER A 139 33.34 3.77 9.58
N ALA A 140 33.79 3.39 8.39
CA ALA A 140 32.94 2.64 7.44
C ALA A 140 32.46 1.30 8.03
N ALA A 141 33.27 0.64 8.86
CA ALA A 141 32.88 -0.61 9.52
C ALA A 141 31.81 -0.39 10.58
N ALA A 142 32.02 0.59 11.48
CA ALA A 142 31.03 0.97 12.49
C ALA A 142 29.72 1.44 11.84
N ARG A 143 29.83 2.21 10.74
CA ARG A 143 28.68 2.67 9.97
C ARG A 143 27.82 1.53 9.44
N ARG A 144 28.41 0.49 8.87
CA ARG A 144 27.66 -0.69 8.38
C ARG A 144 26.90 -1.40 9.50
N ARG A 145 27.50 -1.53 10.69
CA ARG A 145 26.84 -2.14 11.86
C ARG A 145 25.68 -1.28 12.37
N ILE A 146 25.91 0.02 12.50
CA ILE A 146 24.87 0.97 12.90
C ILE A 146 23.72 0.99 11.89
N ASP A 147 24.03 0.98 10.58
CA ASP A 147 23.01 0.98 9.53
C ASP A 147 22.20 -0.31 9.53
N TYR A 148 22.83 -1.47 9.73
CA TYR A 148 22.12 -2.74 9.90
C TYR A 148 21.11 -2.67 11.04
N HIS A 149 21.56 -2.26 12.24
CA HIS A 149 20.70 -2.20 13.41
C HIS A 149 19.61 -1.12 13.29
N ALA A 150 19.93 0.02 12.68
CA ALA A 150 18.94 1.05 12.40
C ALA A 150 17.91 0.61 11.35
N LEU A 151 18.31 -0.11 10.30
CA LEU A 151 17.37 -0.68 9.32
C LEU A 151 16.49 -1.74 9.97
N ARG A 152 17.08 -2.69 10.69
CA ARG A 152 16.38 -3.70 11.48
C ARG A 152 15.32 -3.08 12.38
N GLU A 153 15.73 -2.10 13.18
CA GLU A 153 14.89 -1.48 14.20
C GLU A 153 13.84 -0.55 13.60
N PHE A 154 14.13 0.24 12.57
CA PHE A 154 13.21 1.27 12.05
C PHE A 154 12.54 0.92 10.73
N ARG A 155 13.15 0.12 9.85
CA ARG A 155 12.67 -0.05 8.48
C ARG A 155 12.39 -1.49 8.06
N LEU A 156 12.77 -2.48 8.86
CA LEU A 156 12.53 -3.92 8.66
C LEU A 156 11.68 -4.50 9.81
N LEU A 157 11.77 -5.80 10.10
CA LEU A 157 10.86 -6.52 11.01
C LEU A 157 11.43 -6.72 12.43
N GLY A 158 12.34 -5.86 12.89
CA GLY A 158 12.91 -5.99 14.24
C GLY A 158 13.63 -7.33 14.40
N GLU A 159 13.28 -8.08 15.45
CA GLU A 159 13.90 -9.37 15.79
C GLU A 159 13.68 -10.47 14.75
N LEU A 160 12.64 -10.35 13.93
CA LEU A 160 12.37 -11.27 12.82
C LEU A 160 13.20 -10.98 11.57
N THR A 161 13.94 -9.86 11.53
CA THR A 161 14.71 -9.47 10.35
C THR A 161 15.70 -10.56 9.92
N PRO A 162 16.51 -11.17 10.81
CA PRO A 162 17.42 -12.24 10.40
C PRO A 162 16.72 -13.47 9.81
N VAL A 163 15.58 -13.86 10.38
CA VAL A 163 14.77 -14.97 9.88
C VAL A 163 14.23 -14.64 8.48
N ALA A 164 13.76 -13.41 8.28
CA ALA A 164 13.25 -12.96 6.99
C ALA A 164 14.35 -12.87 5.91
N LEU A 165 15.59 -12.54 6.29
CA LEU A 165 16.71 -12.39 5.35
C LEU A 165 17.39 -13.71 4.98
N ASP A 166 17.24 -14.77 5.79
CA ASP A 166 17.82 -16.09 5.48
C ASP A 166 17.09 -16.72 4.29
N ASP A 167 17.73 -16.82 3.13
CA ASP A 167 17.18 -17.37 1.90
C ASP A 167 16.95 -18.89 1.93
N ARG A 168 17.57 -19.61 2.87
CA ARG A 168 17.42 -21.06 3.02
C ARG A 168 16.14 -21.48 3.71
N ILE A 169 15.48 -20.55 4.39
CA ILE A 169 14.18 -20.78 4.98
C ILE A 169 13.15 -20.84 3.85
N GLU A 170 12.48 -21.97 3.69
CA GLU A 170 11.45 -22.17 2.67
C GLU A 170 10.07 -21.84 3.23
N VAL A 171 9.80 -22.28 4.45
CA VAL A 171 8.49 -22.15 5.11
C VAL A 171 8.69 -21.64 6.54
N ALA A 172 7.79 -20.76 6.98
CA ALA A 172 7.67 -20.32 8.36
C ALA A 172 6.24 -20.60 8.82
N ASP A 173 6.09 -21.24 9.99
CA ASP A 173 4.81 -21.65 10.57
C ASP A 173 4.83 -21.45 12.09
N VAL A 174 3.70 -21.66 12.77
CA VAL A 174 3.60 -21.63 14.23
C VAL A 174 3.53 -23.06 14.76
N GLY A 175 4.53 -23.44 15.55
CA GLY A 175 4.59 -24.73 16.23
C GLY A 175 3.58 -24.85 17.37
N ASP A 176 3.46 -26.08 17.91
CA ASP A 176 2.49 -26.45 18.95
C ASP A 176 2.59 -25.57 20.22
N ASP A 177 3.78 -25.07 20.55
CA ASP A 177 4.05 -24.24 21.72
C ASP A 177 3.83 -22.73 21.49
N ARG A 178 3.13 -22.34 20.42
CA ARG A 178 2.97 -20.93 19.98
C ARG A 178 4.32 -20.25 19.73
N GLU A 179 5.24 -20.99 19.12
CA GLU A 179 6.55 -20.50 18.73
C GLU A 179 6.64 -20.46 17.20
N LEU A 180 7.32 -19.45 16.66
CA LEU A 180 7.70 -19.44 15.25
C LEU A 180 8.67 -20.60 14.98
N VAL A 181 8.29 -21.44 14.03
CA VAL A 181 9.08 -22.55 13.54
C VAL A 181 9.39 -22.30 12.07
N VAL A 182 10.62 -22.58 11.67
CA VAL A 182 11.05 -22.44 10.28
C VAL A 182 11.50 -23.76 9.71
N HIS A 183 11.42 -23.88 8.39
CA HIS A 183 11.78 -25.08 7.65
C HIS A 183 12.77 -24.70 6.57
N THR A 184 13.86 -25.46 6.49
CA THR A 184 14.83 -25.38 5.39
C THR A 184 14.77 -26.69 4.61
N GLU A 185 15.39 -26.72 3.42
CA GLU A 185 15.50 -27.95 2.61
C GLU A 185 16.08 -29.13 3.41
N THR A 186 17.02 -28.86 4.33
CA THR A 186 17.78 -29.89 5.06
C THR A 186 17.26 -30.16 6.48
N PHE A 187 16.72 -29.14 7.15
CA PHE A 187 16.30 -29.22 8.56
C PHE A 187 14.88 -28.70 8.73
N ALA A 188 14.03 -29.53 9.34
CA ALA A 188 12.64 -29.24 9.62
C ALA A 188 12.14 -30.15 10.76
N PRO A 189 11.36 -29.64 11.72
CA PRO A 189 11.18 -28.22 12.08
C PRO A 189 12.42 -27.63 12.77
N LEU A 190 12.62 -26.31 12.63
CA LEU A 190 13.61 -25.52 13.37
C LEU A 190 12.92 -24.55 14.33
N GLU A 191 13.14 -24.73 15.63
CA GLU A 191 12.65 -23.86 16.71
C GLU A 191 13.47 -22.56 16.76
N THR A 192 12.85 -21.38 16.59
CA THR A 192 13.57 -20.09 16.54
C THR A 192 13.65 -19.37 17.89
N GLY A 193 12.92 -19.83 18.90
CA GLY A 193 12.71 -19.20 20.20
C GLY A 193 11.86 -17.93 20.17
N ILE A 194 11.17 -17.65 19.05
CA ILE A 194 10.40 -16.41 18.87
C ILE A 194 8.92 -16.72 19.09
N ASP A 195 8.26 -15.93 19.94
CA ASP A 195 6.84 -16.07 20.23
C ASP A 195 5.98 -15.85 18.96
N ALA A 196 4.96 -16.65 18.75
CA ALA A 196 4.02 -16.51 17.63
C ALA A 196 3.23 -15.19 17.67
N ASP A 197 3.12 -14.55 18.84
CA ASP A 197 2.52 -13.24 19.04
C ASP A 197 3.53 -12.08 18.89
N ALA A 198 4.79 -12.37 18.52
CA ALA A 198 5.77 -11.32 18.25
C ALA A 198 5.33 -10.42 17.09
N ASP A 199 5.70 -9.14 17.17
CA ASP A 199 5.34 -8.17 16.14
C ASP A 199 5.83 -8.61 14.76
N TYR A 200 4.92 -8.64 13.79
CA TYR A 200 5.19 -8.91 12.37
C TYR A 200 5.48 -10.36 12.00
N VAL A 201 5.26 -11.35 12.89
CA VAL A 201 5.41 -12.78 12.58
C VAL A 201 4.61 -13.15 11.32
N GLU A 202 3.41 -12.59 11.16
CA GLU A 202 2.54 -12.80 10.01
C GLU A 202 3.20 -12.42 8.68
N ARG A 203 4.12 -11.47 8.68
CA ARG A 203 4.78 -10.92 7.48
C ARG A 203 5.94 -11.75 7.00
N VAL A 204 6.55 -12.55 7.89
CA VAL A 204 7.62 -13.49 7.53
C VAL A 204 7.06 -14.62 6.68
N ALA A 205 5.84 -15.07 7.00
CA ALA A 205 5.11 -16.08 6.23
C ALA A 205 4.23 -15.49 5.10
N ALA A 206 4.22 -14.16 4.93
CA ALA A 206 3.34 -13.52 3.96
C ALA A 206 3.88 -13.59 2.53
N GLU A 207 2.98 -13.89 1.60
CA GLU A 207 3.24 -13.99 0.17
C GLU A 207 2.80 -12.73 -0.56
N ARG A 208 3.65 -12.17 -1.43
CA ARG A 208 3.30 -11.04 -2.30
C ARG A 208 2.59 -11.56 -3.55
N LEU A 209 1.30 -11.23 -3.70
CA LEU A 209 0.50 -11.61 -4.87
C LEU A 209 0.69 -10.64 -6.03
N ALA A 210 0.78 -9.34 -5.74
CA ALA A 210 0.98 -8.30 -6.75
C ALA A 210 1.68 -7.07 -6.17
N GLN A 211 2.44 -6.37 -7.02
CA GLN A 211 2.96 -5.04 -6.74
C GLN A 211 2.91 -4.20 -8.02
N TYR A 212 2.39 -3.00 -7.91
CA TYR A 212 2.29 -2.03 -9.00
C TYR A 212 2.21 -0.62 -8.41
N ALA A 213 2.23 0.40 -9.27
CA ALA A 213 2.10 1.79 -8.86
C ALA A 213 0.81 2.41 -9.39
N VAL A 214 0.23 3.30 -8.60
CA VAL A 214 -0.89 4.16 -8.99
C VAL A 214 -0.40 5.60 -8.97
N GLU A 215 -0.51 6.28 -10.10
CA GLU A 215 -0.05 7.65 -10.24
C GLU A 215 -1.01 8.65 -9.57
N PHE A 216 -0.44 9.59 -8.81
CA PHE A 216 -1.17 10.77 -8.32
C PHE A 216 -0.22 11.96 -8.20
N ALA A 217 -0.62 13.11 -8.77
CA ALA A 217 0.17 14.34 -8.75
C ALA A 217 1.63 14.18 -9.27
N GLY A 218 1.82 13.28 -10.24
CA GLY A 218 3.13 12.94 -10.81
C GLY A 218 4.02 12.08 -9.91
N ILE A 219 3.45 11.44 -8.90
CA ILE A 219 4.14 10.53 -7.99
C ILE A 219 3.53 9.13 -8.12
N PRO A 220 4.35 8.10 -8.44
CA PRO A 220 3.91 6.71 -8.38
C PRO A 220 3.76 6.29 -6.91
N VAL A 221 2.54 6.02 -6.47
CA VAL A 221 2.27 5.43 -5.16
C VAL A 221 2.22 3.92 -5.29
N GLU A 222 3.14 3.23 -4.62
CA GLU A 222 3.18 1.77 -4.66
C GLU A 222 1.95 1.15 -3.96
N VAL A 223 1.45 0.09 -4.56
CA VAL A 223 0.37 -0.75 -4.04
C VAL A 223 0.88 -2.18 -4.00
N VAL A 224 0.62 -2.86 -2.88
CA VAL A 224 0.99 -4.26 -2.67
C VAL A 224 -0.26 -5.06 -2.27
N VAL A 225 -0.55 -6.12 -3.02
CA VAL A 225 -1.54 -7.13 -2.64
C VAL A 225 -0.79 -8.34 -2.13
N TYR A 226 -1.12 -8.81 -0.94
CA TYR A 226 -0.38 -9.88 -0.28
C TYR A 226 -1.31 -10.78 0.52
N ARG A 227 -0.87 -12.01 0.78
CA ARG A 227 -1.60 -13.02 1.54
C ARG A 227 -0.83 -13.40 2.79
N GLU A 228 -1.49 -13.36 3.94
CA GLU A 228 -0.99 -13.90 5.19
C GLU A 228 -1.62 -15.28 5.41
N ARG A 229 -0.80 -16.30 5.64
CA ARG A 229 -1.24 -17.70 5.82
C ARG A 229 -1.34 -18.13 7.30
N LEU A 230 -0.97 -17.25 8.22
CA LEU A 230 -1.01 -17.53 9.65
C LEU A 230 -2.43 -17.38 10.20
N LEU A 231 -3.03 -18.52 10.58
CA LEU A 231 -4.38 -18.61 11.09
C LEU A 231 -4.54 -17.87 12.43
N GLY A 232 -5.60 -17.07 12.55
CA GLY A 232 -6.06 -16.51 13.83
C GLY A 232 -5.67 -15.06 14.14
N SER A 233 -4.85 -14.40 13.31
CA SER A 233 -4.50 -12.98 13.47
C SER A 233 -5.53 -12.02 12.83
N ASP A 234 -6.09 -12.41 11.69
CA ASP A 234 -7.08 -11.65 10.94
C ASP A 234 -8.11 -12.59 10.29
N ALA A 235 -9.35 -12.12 10.13
CA ALA A 235 -10.38 -12.87 9.41
C ALA A 235 -10.16 -12.85 7.89
N PHE A 236 -9.26 -11.97 7.41
CA PHE A 236 -8.91 -11.83 6.00
C PHE A 236 -7.48 -12.30 5.75
N GLU A 237 -7.34 -13.33 4.93
CA GLU A 237 -6.03 -13.83 4.49
C GLU A 237 -5.38 -12.89 3.48
N THR A 238 -6.14 -12.41 2.49
CA THR A 238 -5.64 -11.48 1.48
C THR A 238 -5.84 -10.04 1.94
N LYS A 239 -4.83 -9.19 1.72
CA LYS A 239 -4.79 -7.78 2.12
C LYS A 239 -4.28 -6.90 0.98
N TYR A 240 -4.74 -5.66 0.93
CA TYR A 240 -4.34 -4.65 -0.04
C TYR A 240 -3.69 -3.48 0.69
N ALA A 241 -2.48 -3.08 0.34
CA ALA A 241 -1.80 -1.98 1.02
C ALA A 241 -1.42 -0.88 0.06
N VAL A 242 -1.77 0.36 0.43
CA VAL A 242 -1.25 1.56 -0.21
C VAL A 242 0.00 2.01 0.53
N LEU A 243 1.09 2.18 -0.22
CA LEU A 243 2.38 2.58 0.31
C LEU A 243 2.68 4.05 -0.04
N GLU A 244 1.96 4.97 0.61
CA GLU A 244 2.19 6.42 0.48
C GLU A 244 3.61 6.85 0.93
N PRO A 245 4.16 7.98 0.47
CA PRO A 245 5.53 8.37 0.82
C PRO A 245 5.81 8.47 2.32
N ASP A 246 6.89 7.83 2.80
CA ASP A 246 7.23 7.85 4.23
C ASP A 246 7.58 9.26 4.72
N LEU A 247 7.18 9.59 5.95
CA LEU A 247 7.44 10.90 6.57
C LEU A 247 8.63 10.86 7.54
N LEU A 248 9.35 11.97 7.66
CA LEU A 248 10.40 12.18 8.66
C LEU A 248 9.85 12.86 9.93
N PRO A 249 10.60 12.84 11.06
CA PRO A 249 10.15 13.50 12.28
C PRO A 249 9.88 15.00 12.05
N GLY A 250 8.66 15.45 12.40
CA GLY A 250 8.19 16.82 12.24
C GLY A 250 7.68 17.19 10.85
N ASP A 251 7.51 16.22 9.94
CA ASP A 251 6.93 16.43 8.61
C ASP A 251 5.41 16.63 8.66
N GLU A 252 4.69 15.89 9.52
CA GLU A 252 3.25 16.09 9.72
C GLU A 252 2.93 17.53 10.15
N GLU A 253 3.71 18.10 11.08
CA GLU A 253 3.57 19.51 11.46
C GLU A 253 3.75 20.47 10.28
N LEU A 254 4.70 20.18 9.38
CA LEU A 254 4.96 21.01 8.21
C LEU A 254 3.82 20.92 7.19
N ILE A 255 3.25 19.73 7.03
CA ILE A 255 2.08 19.49 6.19
C ILE A 255 0.90 20.29 6.74
N GLU A 256 0.59 20.17 8.02
CA GLU A 256 -0.53 20.90 8.64
C GLU A 256 -0.32 22.41 8.61
N GLU A 257 0.89 22.92 8.86
CA GLU A 257 1.19 24.34 8.71
C GLU A 257 0.98 24.81 7.26
N CYS A 258 1.39 23.99 6.28
CA CYS A 258 1.20 24.30 4.87
C CYS A 258 -0.28 24.33 4.49
N LYS A 259 -1.06 23.33 4.92
CA LYS A 259 -2.51 23.24 4.67
C LYS A 259 -3.25 24.45 5.25
N SER A 260 -2.97 24.79 6.50
CA SER A 260 -3.56 25.97 7.16
C SER A 260 -3.24 27.26 6.39
N ARG A 261 -2.00 27.44 5.93
CA ARG A 261 -1.60 28.60 5.12
C ARG A 261 -2.28 28.67 3.76
N ILE A 262 -2.50 27.53 3.11
CA ILE A 262 -3.24 27.47 1.85
C ILE A 262 -4.70 27.86 2.09
N TRP A 263 -5.32 27.31 3.13
CA TRP A 263 -6.70 27.60 3.52
C TRP A 263 -6.94 29.09 3.83
N GLU A 264 -6.03 29.74 4.57
CA GLU A 264 -6.10 31.17 4.90
C GLU A 264 -5.93 32.10 3.68
N THR A 265 -5.54 31.56 2.54
CA THR A 265 -5.25 32.38 1.36
C THR A 265 -6.55 32.82 0.69
N THR A 266 -6.83 34.12 0.75
CA THR A 266 -7.88 34.72 -0.08
C THR A 266 -7.46 34.66 -1.54
N VAL A 267 -8.32 34.06 -2.36
CA VAL A 267 -8.15 34.02 -3.82
C VAL A 267 -9.14 35.01 -4.42
N SER A 268 -8.64 36.01 -5.14
CA SER A 268 -9.45 37.03 -5.81
C SER A 268 -9.97 36.59 -7.17
N ASP A 269 -9.31 35.62 -7.80
CA ASP A 269 -9.54 35.20 -9.18
C ASP A 269 -10.08 33.77 -9.25
N VAL A 270 -10.76 33.45 -10.35
CA VAL A 270 -11.23 32.08 -10.61
C VAL A 270 -10.01 31.18 -10.85
N ILE A 271 -9.92 30.08 -10.11
CA ILE A 271 -8.86 29.09 -10.30
C ILE A 271 -9.31 28.12 -11.41
N GLU A 272 -8.67 28.20 -12.56
CA GLU A 272 -8.92 27.30 -13.70
C GLU A 272 -8.31 25.91 -13.47
N ASP A 273 -7.10 25.85 -12.90
CA ASP A 273 -6.39 24.61 -12.56
C ASP A 273 -6.09 24.59 -11.06
N ARG A 274 -6.92 23.85 -10.31
CA ARG A 274 -6.80 23.71 -8.86
C ARG A 274 -5.56 22.92 -8.46
N GLU A 275 -5.18 21.90 -9.22
CA GLU A 275 -4.03 21.06 -8.91
C GLU A 275 -2.74 21.88 -8.99
N SER A 276 -2.49 22.53 -10.13
CA SER A 276 -1.30 23.35 -10.33
C SER A 276 -1.22 24.50 -9.33
N PHE A 277 -2.37 25.13 -9.02
CA PHE A 277 -2.43 26.21 -8.04
C PHE A 277 -2.01 25.75 -6.64
N VAL A 278 -2.59 24.66 -6.14
CA VAL A 278 -2.26 24.12 -4.82
C VAL A 278 -0.82 23.62 -4.80
N ALA A 279 -0.37 22.91 -5.84
CA ALA A 279 0.97 22.35 -5.94
C ALA A 279 2.05 23.44 -5.89
N ALA A 280 1.89 24.51 -6.66
CA ALA A 280 2.84 25.62 -6.68
C ALA A 280 2.95 26.31 -5.32
N ARG A 281 1.80 26.51 -4.64
CA ARG A 281 1.76 27.16 -3.33
C ARG A 281 2.37 26.27 -2.25
N ALA A 282 2.04 24.98 -2.25
CA ALA A 282 2.59 23.99 -1.34
C ALA A 282 4.11 23.91 -1.47
N ARG A 283 4.63 23.66 -2.69
CA ARG A 283 6.07 23.56 -2.95
C ARG A 283 6.82 24.83 -2.55
N ARG A 284 6.27 26.03 -2.84
CA ARG A 284 6.88 27.31 -2.44
C ARG A 284 6.90 27.52 -0.93
N PHE A 285 5.88 27.10 -0.20
CA PHE A 285 5.84 27.23 1.25
C PHE A 285 6.81 26.23 1.91
N LEU A 286 6.71 24.96 1.54
CA LEU A 286 7.50 23.87 2.09
C LEU A 286 8.99 24.04 1.81
N SER A 287 9.38 24.42 0.60
CA SER A 287 10.79 24.71 0.26
C SER A 287 11.39 25.80 1.15
N ARG A 288 10.66 26.90 1.39
CA ARG A 288 11.10 27.98 2.30
C ARG A 288 11.27 27.48 3.74
N ARG A 289 10.31 26.70 4.24
CA ARG A 289 10.35 26.13 5.60
C ARG A 289 11.50 25.14 5.79
N LEU A 290 11.73 24.25 4.82
CA LEU A 290 12.83 23.29 4.84
C LEU A 290 14.20 23.99 4.78
N THR A 291 14.32 25.07 4.01
CA THR A 291 15.56 25.88 3.95
C THR A 291 15.85 26.54 5.30
N ALA A 292 14.85 27.13 5.94
CA ALA A 292 15.00 27.87 7.20
C ALA A 292 15.29 26.96 8.43
N ARG A 293 14.72 25.75 8.48
CA ARG A 293 15.04 24.78 9.55
C ARG A 293 16.47 24.22 9.39
N ASN A 294 16.94 24.01 8.16
CA ASN A 294 18.30 23.52 7.90
C ASN A 294 19.39 24.53 8.23
N THR A 295 19.17 25.85 8.10
CA THR A 295 20.18 26.86 8.49
C THR A 295 20.44 26.90 9.99
N ARG A 296 19.43 26.64 10.84
CA ARG A 296 19.62 26.52 12.29
C ARG A 296 20.36 25.23 12.67
N ALA A 297 19.95 24.09 12.10
CA ALA A 297 20.66 22.83 12.29
C ALA A 297 22.10 22.86 11.72
N TRP A 298 22.33 23.62 10.65
CA TRP A 298 23.67 23.87 10.11
C TRP A 298 24.48 24.77 11.03
N LEU A 299 23.91 25.79 11.69
CA LEU A 299 24.64 26.59 12.68
C LEU A 299 25.09 25.72 13.86
N ASP A 300 24.24 24.82 14.35
CA ASP A 300 24.58 23.90 15.43
C ASP A 300 25.61 22.83 15.00
N ALA A 301 25.43 22.25 13.80
CA ALA A 301 26.36 21.27 13.24
C ALA A 301 27.66 21.90 12.70
N ALA A 302 27.66 23.18 12.33
CA ALA A 302 28.84 23.95 11.92
C ALA A 302 29.61 24.45 13.14
N LEU A 303 28.95 24.74 14.27
CA LEU A 303 29.65 24.98 15.54
C LEU A 303 30.38 23.71 16.04
N HIS A 304 29.78 22.53 15.83
CA HIS A 304 30.44 21.24 16.10
C HIS A 304 31.53 20.88 15.07
N ARG A 305 31.25 21.03 13.77
CA ARG A 305 32.25 20.80 12.72
C ARG A 305 33.37 21.83 12.69
N ALA A 306 33.14 23.09 13.08
CA ALA A 306 34.20 24.07 13.22
C ALA A 306 35.13 23.75 14.41
N ARG A 307 34.63 23.06 15.45
CA ARG A 307 35.48 22.55 16.53
C ARG A 307 36.37 21.39 16.09
N ALA A 308 35.93 20.56 15.14
CA ALA A 308 36.71 19.47 14.56
C ALA A 308 37.61 19.92 13.38
N ALA A 309 37.10 20.80 12.52
CA ALA A 309 37.78 21.30 11.31
C ALA A 309 38.77 22.45 11.57
N LEU A 310 38.86 22.96 12.80
CA LEU A 310 39.98 23.83 13.21
C LEU A 310 41.24 23.04 13.59
N ALA A 311 41.19 21.70 13.57
CA ALA A 311 42.36 20.85 13.75
C ALA A 311 43.12 20.54 12.46
N ASP A 312 42.51 20.66 11.26
CA ASP A 312 43.22 20.50 10.00
C ASP A 312 42.62 21.38 8.88
N ARG A 313 43.44 22.27 8.33
CA ARG A 313 43.04 23.28 7.35
C ARG A 313 42.77 22.68 5.97
N GLY A 314 41.68 23.11 5.33
CA GLY A 314 41.65 23.35 3.88
C GLY A 314 40.39 22.95 3.11
N LEU A 315 39.56 23.97 2.81
CA LEU A 315 38.78 24.16 1.57
C LEU A 315 37.28 23.77 1.48
N ALA A 316 36.57 24.76 0.89
CA ALA A 316 35.36 24.75 0.07
C ALA A 316 34.05 24.13 0.60
N ALA A 317 33.16 25.01 1.07
CA ALA A 317 31.73 24.70 1.20
C ALA A 317 31.09 24.54 -0.21
N PRO A 318 30.38 23.44 -0.50
CA PRO A 318 29.73 23.24 -1.79
C PRO A 318 28.54 24.20 -2.00
N PRO A 319 28.23 24.53 -3.28
CA PRO A 319 27.23 25.52 -3.66
C PRO A 319 25.81 25.13 -3.20
N VAL A 320 24.93 26.13 -3.13
CA VAL A 320 23.78 26.20 -2.22
C VAL A 320 22.51 25.53 -2.76
N ASP A 321 22.51 24.93 -3.96
CA ASP A 321 21.26 24.51 -4.65
C ASP A 321 20.94 23.00 -4.68
N SER A 322 21.69 22.13 -4.01
CA SER A 322 21.42 20.68 -3.97
C SER A 322 20.98 20.12 -2.61
N ARG A 323 20.58 20.97 -1.66
CA ARG A 323 20.49 20.62 -0.22
C ARG A 323 19.21 19.89 0.23
N PHE A 324 18.35 19.49 -0.69
CA PHE A 324 17.19 18.65 -0.41
C PHE A 324 17.32 17.39 -1.26
N ALA A 325 17.09 16.21 -0.67
CA ALA A 325 16.61 15.11 -1.48
C ALA A 325 15.32 15.63 -2.11
N ARG A 326 15.27 15.81 -3.44
CA ARG A 326 14.09 16.31 -4.15
C ARG A 326 12.84 15.57 -3.69
N ASP A 327 13.02 14.27 -3.43
CA ASP A 327 12.12 13.32 -2.78
C ASP A 327 11.37 13.91 -1.58
N ARG A 328 12.01 14.51 -0.55
CA ARG A 328 11.29 14.96 0.65
C ARG A 328 10.31 16.11 0.37
N LEU A 329 10.66 17.04 -0.52
CA LEU A 329 9.74 18.13 -0.85
C LEU A 329 8.50 17.60 -1.57
N ASP A 330 8.71 16.67 -2.49
CA ASP A 330 7.63 16.04 -3.23
C ASP A 330 6.77 15.15 -2.32
N ASP A 331 7.37 14.42 -1.36
CA ASP A 331 6.65 13.67 -0.33
C ASP A 331 5.72 14.57 0.49
N LEU A 332 6.18 15.74 0.94
CA LEU A 332 5.34 16.67 1.69
C LEU A 332 4.25 17.28 0.81
N ALA A 333 4.58 17.61 -0.44
CA ALA A 333 3.63 18.17 -1.39
C ALA A 333 2.54 17.15 -1.75
N TYR A 334 2.88 15.86 -1.82
CA TYR A 334 1.93 14.76 -2.03
C TYR A 334 0.79 14.82 -1.02
N TYR A 335 1.09 14.86 0.28
CA TYR A 335 0.07 14.87 1.32
C TYR A 335 -0.83 16.11 1.28
N VAL A 336 -0.25 17.27 0.94
CA VAL A 336 -1.04 18.50 0.76
C VAL A 336 -1.97 18.37 -0.45
N LEU A 337 -1.47 17.85 -1.58
CA LEU A 337 -2.27 17.65 -2.80
C LEU A 337 -3.34 16.58 -2.61
N ARG A 338 -3.01 15.47 -1.95
CA ARG A 338 -3.93 14.38 -1.65
C ARG A 338 -5.15 14.87 -0.88
N ASP A 339 -4.95 15.78 0.06
CA ASP A 339 -6.03 16.26 0.93
C ASP A 339 -6.79 17.47 0.34
N PHE A 340 -6.15 18.30 -0.51
CA PHE A 340 -6.81 19.47 -1.13
C PHE A 340 -7.36 19.23 -2.53
N VAL A 341 -6.77 18.32 -3.29
CA VAL A 341 -7.07 18.02 -4.71
C VAL A 341 -7.55 16.58 -4.86
N GLY A 342 -6.99 15.65 -4.09
CA GLY A 342 -7.49 14.28 -4.01
C GLY A 342 -8.73 14.13 -3.12
N GLU A 343 -8.96 12.91 -2.67
CA GLU A 343 -10.08 12.49 -1.81
C GLU A 343 -9.52 11.90 -0.50
N GLY A 344 -8.47 12.54 0.04
CA GLY A 344 -7.79 12.11 1.26
C GLY A 344 -7.21 10.70 1.10
N ILE A 345 -7.39 9.85 2.10
CA ILE A 345 -6.87 8.47 2.07
C ILE A 345 -7.46 7.61 0.94
N LEU A 346 -8.62 8.00 0.37
CA LEU A 346 -9.24 7.26 -0.74
C LEU A 346 -8.67 7.63 -2.11
N THR A 347 -7.79 8.64 -2.19
CA THR A 347 -7.19 9.14 -3.44
C THR A 347 -6.62 8.01 -4.31
N VAL A 348 -5.83 7.12 -3.71
CA VAL A 348 -5.18 6.01 -4.43
C VAL A 348 -6.18 4.91 -4.79
N PRO A 349 -6.97 4.34 -3.86
CA PRO A 349 -7.99 3.33 -4.22
C PRO A 349 -8.98 3.80 -5.31
N ILE A 350 -9.41 5.06 -5.26
CA ILE A 350 -10.33 5.62 -6.25
C ILE A 350 -9.67 5.72 -7.64
N ARG A 351 -8.36 5.99 -7.72
CA ARG A 351 -7.62 6.06 -8.99
C ARG A 351 -7.14 4.69 -9.50
N ASP A 352 -7.04 3.69 -8.64
CA ASP A 352 -6.49 2.38 -9.01
C ASP A 352 -7.34 1.60 -10.04
N PRO A 353 -6.93 1.47 -11.32
CA PRO A 353 -7.72 0.77 -12.34
C PRO A 353 -7.96 -0.73 -12.03
N HIS A 354 -7.16 -1.29 -11.13
CA HIS A 354 -7.22 -2.68 -10.71
C HIS A 354 -8.28 -2.98 -9.66
N LEU A 355 -9.00 -1.98 -9.16
CA LEU A 355 -10.10 -2.16 -8.22
C LEU A 355 -11.48 -2.07 -8.90
N GLU A 356 -12.41 -2.88 -8.43
CA GLU A 356 -13.84 -2.86 -8.80
C GLU A 356 -14.63 -1.97 -7.84
N ASP A 357 -14.52 -2.26 -6.55
CA ASP A 357 -15.24 -1.56 -5.50
C ASP A 357 -14.28 -1.02 -4.44
N VAL A 358 -14.62 0.14 -3.84
CA VAL A 358 -13.95 0.72 -2.67
C VAL A 358 -15.02 1.11 -1.66
N GLU A 359 -14.87 0.68 -0.41
CA GLU A 359 -15.87 0.83 0.64
C GLU A 359 -15.22 1.32 1.93
N ALA A 360 -15.68 2.47 2.43
CA ALA A 360 -15.38 2.91 3.79
C ALA A 360 -16.71 3.06 4.53
N ASN A 361 -16.86 2.30 5.62
CA ASN A 361 -18.16 2.12 6.27
C ASN A 361 -18.30 2.93 7.56
N ARG A 362 -17.20 3.12 8.31
CA ARG A 362 -17.19 3.73 9.64
C ARG A 362 -15.82 4.34 9.97
N VAL A 363 -15.79 5.21 10.97
CA VAL A 363 -14.56 5.72 11.58
C VAL A 363 -13.83 4.60 12.34
N GLY A 364 -12.51 4.54 12.22
CA GLY A 364 -11.65 3.52 12.83
C GLY A 364 -11.69 2.16 12.16
N GLU A 365 -12.58 1.96 11.18
CA GLU A 365 -12.68 0.71 10.42
C GLU A 365 -11.78 0.78 9.18
N ARG A 366 -11.08 -0.32 8.89
CA ARG A 366 -10.27 -0.43 7.65
C ARG A 366 -11.15 -0.21 6.43
N VAL A 367 -10.68 0.53 5.44
CA VAL A 367 -11.31 0.60 4.12
C VAL A 367 -11.22 -0.79 3.48
N LYS A 368 -12.28 -1.22 2.78
CA LYS A 368 -12.30 -2.46 2.01
C LYS A 368 -12.25 -2.13 0.53
N VAL A 369 -11.61 -2.99 -0.23
CA VAL A 369 -11.59 -2.92 -1.68
C VAL A 369 -11.95 -4.28 -2.27
N VAL A 370 -12.40 -4.29 -3.51
CA VAL A 370 -12.58 -5.52 -4.29
C VAL A 370 -11.57 -5.49 -5.45
N PRO A 371 -10.43 -6.19 -5.33
CA PRO A 371 -9.47 -6.30 -6.42
C PRO A 371 -10.07 -7.05 -7.61
N ARG A 372 -9.72 -6.62 -8.82
CA ARG A 372 -10.07 -7.34 -10.05
C ARG A 372 -9.36 -8.68 -10.08
N ALA A 373 -10.02 -9.70 -10.64
CA ALA A 373 -9.47 -11.04 -10.83
C ALA A 373 -8.09 -11.03 -11.50
N SER A 374 -7.85 -10.10 -12.45
CA SER A 374 -6.58 -9.98 -13.17
C SER A 374 -5.36 -9.70 -12.28
N VAL A 375 -5.56 -9.05 -11.13
CA VAL A 375 -4.48 -8.78 -10.16
C VAL A 375 -4.19 -9.99 -9.30
N LEU A 376 -5.23 -10.79 -9.03
CA LEU A 376 -5.12 -12.00 -8.24
C LEU A 376 -4.59 -13.19 -9.06
N SER A 377 -4.91 -13.24 -10.36
CA SER A 377 -4.48 -14.32 -11.27
C SER A 377 -3.04 -14.20 -11.77
N GLY A 378 -2.44 -12.99 -11.70
CA GLY A 378 -1.05 -12.77 -12.07
C GLY A 378 -0.03 -13.49 -11.17
N ALA A 379 -0.46 -13.88 -9.96
CA ALA A 379 0.35 -14.64 -9.01
C ALA A 379 0.54 -16.13 -9.41
N ALA A 380 -0.34 -16.68 -10.25
CA ALA A 380 -0.26 -18.08 -10.69
C ALA A 380 0.63 -18.30 -11.94
N GLY A 381 1.31 -17.25 -12.43
CA GLY A 381 2.01 -17.23 -13.72
C GLY A 381 3.54 -17.36 -13.67
N GLY A 382 4.12 -17.83 -12.57
CA GLY A 382 5.56 -18.12 -12.48
C GLY A 382 5.90 -19.48 -13.09
N THR A 383 6.47 -19.49 -14.30
CA THR A 383 7.19 -20.58 -14.98
C THR A 383 7.01 -22.00 -14.40
N GLY A 384 6.09 -22.78 -14.97
CA GLY A 384 5.99 -24.22 -14.73
C GLY A 384 5.14 -24.87 -15.81
N GLU A 385 5.71 -25.86 -16.48
CA GLU A 385 5.06 -26.68 -17.49
C GLU A 385 3.76 -27.29 -16.95
N ALA A 386 2.78 -27.50 -17.84
CA ALA A 386 1.54 -28.22 -17.55
C ALA A 386 1.83 -29.67 -17.11
N GLY A 387 2.06 -29.85 -15.81
CA GLY A 387 2.11 -31.14 -15.14
C GLY A 387 0.80 -31.35 -14.38
N GLY A 388 -0.03 -32.27 -14.87
CA GLY A 388 -1.21 -32.72 -14.14
C GLY A 388 -0.82 -33.49 -12.89
N PHE A 389 -1.17 -32.94 -11.72
CA PHE A 389 -1.34 -33.68 -10.49
C PHE A 389 -2.64 -33.22 -9.84
N ASP A 390 -3.58 -34.14 -9.70
CA ASP A 390 -4.78 -33.97 -8.88
C ASP A 390 -4.34 -33.86 -7.41
N GLY A 391 -4.48 -32.66 -6.83
CA GLY A 391 -4.18 -32.35 -5.44
C GLY A 391 -5.01 -31.15 -4.98
N ASP A 392 -5.99 -31.44 -4.13
CA ASP A 392 -6.81 -30.61 -3.24
C ASP A 392 -6.70 -29.06 -3.33
N ASP A 393 -7.83 -28.45 -3.76
CA ASP A 393 -8.32 -27.09 -3.44
C ASP A 393 -7.28 -26.05 -2.99
N GLU A 394 -6.35 -25.66 -3.88
CA GLU A 394 -5.64 -24.40 -3.73
C GLU A 394 -6.63 -23.27 -4.04
N ALA A 395 -7.31 -22.77 -3.00
CA ALA A 395 -8.31 -21.73 -3.09
C ALA A 395 -7.72 -20.47 -3.76
N THR A 396 -7.89 -20.39 -5.07
CA THR A 396 -7.67 -19.16 -5.83
C THR A 396 -8.54 -18.10 -5.17
N PRO A 397 -7.98 -16.94 -4.75
CA PRO A 397 -8.74 -15.97 -3.98
C PRO A 397 -9.98 -15.60 -4.78
N GLU A 398 -11.16 -15.79 -4.18
CA GLU A 398 -12.43 -15.67 -4.88
C GLU A 398 -12.51 -14.30 -5.58
N ALA A 399 -12.55 -14.31 -6.91
CA ALA A 399 -12.72 -13.10 -7.68
C ALA A 399 -14.00 -12.39 -7.22
N GLY A 400 -13.88 -11.12 -6.83
CA GLY A 400 -14.99 -10.35 -6.27
C GLY A 400 -15.07 -10.32 -4.74
N ALA A 401 -14.14 -10.96 -4.03
CA ALA A 401 -14.08 -10.89 -2.56
C ALA A 401 -13.59 -9.51 -2.06
N ARG A 402 -14.09 -9.11 -0.88
CA ARG A 402 -13.65 -7.90 -0.19
C ARG A 402 -12.34 -8.16 0.55
N VAL A 403 -11.38 -7.28 0.32
CA VAL A 403 -10.05 -7.31 0.89
C VAL A 403 -9.85 -6.06 1.75
N PRO A 404 -9.41 -6.16 3.02
CA PRO A 404 -9.16 -4.99 3.85
C PRO A 404 -7.88 -4.29 3.42
N THR A 405 -7.84 -2.99 3.67
CA THR A 405 -6.66 -2.16 3.43
C THR A 405 -5.95 -1.73 4.70
N ASN A 406 -4.75 -1.18 4.56
CA ASN A 406 -4.03 -0.49 5.64
C ASN A 406 -4.56 0.94 5.91
N LEU A 407 -5.64 1.36 5.24
CA LEU A 407 -6.20 2.69 5.35
C LEU A 407 -7.43 2.67 6.27
N ALA A 408 -7.56 3.70 7.12
CA ALA A 408 -8.75 3.91 7.94
C ALA A 408 -8.95 5.41 8.19
N PHE A 409 -10.20 5.85 8.28
CA PHE A 409 -10.50 7.20 8.72
C PHE A 409 -10.43 7.25 10.25
N GLU A 410 -9.46 7.96 10.81
CA GLU A 410 -9.33 8.11 12.28
C GLU A 410 -10.23 9.23 12.83
N SER A 411 -10.67 10.17 11.98
CA SER A 411 -11.47 11.33 12.35
C SER A 411 -12.78 11.36 11.57
N GLU A 412 -13.90 11.53 12.28
CA GLU A 412 -15.21 11.73 11.65
C GLU A 412 -15.24 12.99 10.79
N THR A 413 -14.62 14.08 11.24
CA THR A 413 -14.57 15.35 10.49
C THR A 413 -13.90 15.15 9.14
N THR A 414 -12.73 14.52 9.10
CA THR A 414 -12.01 14.23 7.85
C THR A 414 -12.85 13.35 6.93
N PHE A 415 -13.60 12.40 7.48
CA PHE A 415 -14.45 11.53 6.68
C PHE A 415 -15.66 12.29 6.12
N VAL A 416 -16.29 13.16 6.91
CA VAL A 416 -17.36 14.07 6.43
C VAL A 416 -16.84 14.98 5.32
N ASP A 417 -15.64 15.54 5.45
CA ASP A 417 -15.04 16.43 4.45
C ASP A 417 -14.82 15.69 3.11
N VAL A 418 -14.36 14.44 3.15
CA VAL A 418 -14.20 13.62 1.95
C VAL A 418 -15.55 13.28 1.31
N VAL A 419 -16.54 12.85 2.09
CA VAL A 419 -17.89 12.50 1.59
C VAL A 419 -18.60 13.71 0.98
N THR A 420 -18.55 14.87 1.64
CA THR A 420 -19.11 16.13 1.14
C THR A 420 -18.36 16.63 -0.10
N GLY A 421 -17.03 16.52 -0.11
CA GLY A 421 -16.20 16.84 -1.27
C GLY A 421 -16.52 15.98 -2.49
N ILE A 422 -16.73 14.67 -2.32
CA ILE A 422 -17.16 13.76 -3.39
C ILE A 422 -18.53 14.18 -3.93
N ALA A 423 -19.50 14.49 -3.06
CA ALA A 423 -20.83 14.91 -3.50
C ALA A 423 -20.81 16.25 -4.27
N ALA A 424 -20.03 17.22 -3.78
CA ALA A 424 -19.93 18.54 -4.37
C ALA A 424 -19.35 18.54 -5.78
N ARG A 425 -18.52 17.55 -6.14
CA ARG A 425 -17.98 17.41 -7.50
C ARG A 425 -19.02 17.07 -8.55
N ASP A 426 -20.11 16.41 -8.15
CA ASP A 426 -21.27 16.14 -9.00
C ASP A 426 -22.38 17.21 -8.81
N GLY A 427 -22.02 18.36 -8.20
CA GLY A 427 -22.94 19.46 -7.94
C GLY A 427 -23.99 19.19 -6.86
N THR A 428 -23.81 18.14 -6.06
CA THR A 428 -24.74 17.79 -4.97
C THR A 428 -24.22 18.25 -3.63
N GLU A 429 -25.04 18.99 -2.87
CA GLU A 429 -24.70 19.40 -1.50
C GLU A 429 -25.33 18.44 -0.49
N LEU A 430 -24.50 17.86 0.38
CA LEU A 430 -24.97 17.04 1.50
C LEU A 430 -25.24 17.91 2.72
N ASN A 431 -26.41 17.72 3.33
CA ASN A 431 -26.82 18.42 4.55
C ASN A 431 -27.79 17.54 5.36
N ALA A 432 -28.31 18.05 6.48
CA ALA A 432 -29.21 17.26 7.33
C ALA A 432 -30.53 16.86 6.65
N SER A 433 -31.03 17.65 5.69
CA SER A 433 -32.24 17.33 4.90
C SER A 433 -31.96 16.40 3.72
N THR A 434 -30.75 16.47 3.16
CA THR A 434 -30.26 15.61 2.07
C THR A 434 -28.99 14.89 2.53
N PRO A 435 -29.12 13.92 3.46
CA PRO A 435 -27.95 13.35 4.15
C PRO A 435 -27.23 12.28 3.35
N SER A 436 -27.73 11.86 2.19
CA SER A 436 -27.06 10.94 1.27
C SER A 436 -27.28 11.34 -0.17
N ALA A 437 -26.36 10.92 -1.02
CA ALA A 437 -26.45 11.11 -2.45
C ALA A 437 -25.83 9.93 -3.21
N LYS A 438 -26.33 9.71 -4.43
CA LYS A 438 -25.66 8.90 -5.44
C LYS A 438 -25.08 9.87 -6.44
N VAL A 439 -23.76 9.86 -6.58
CA VAL A 439 -23.03 10.83 -7.40
C VAL A 439 -22.10 10.14 -8.37
N ASN A 440 -21.82 10.83 -9.46
CA ASN A 440 -20.88 10.40 -10.48
C ASN A 440 -19.64 11.29 -10.43
N LEU A 441 -18.49 10.65 -10.25
CA LEU A 441 -17.21 11.31 -10.12
C LEU A 441 -16.40 11.08 -11.40
N GLU A 442 -16.04 12.19 -12.04
CA GLU A 442 -15.06 12.23 -13.12
C GLU A 442 -13.74 12.76 -12.55
N LEU A 443 -12.65 12.04 -12.79
CA LEU A 443 -11.33 12.39 -12.28
C LEU A 443 -10.34 12.49 -13.42
N ASP A 444 -9.46 13.48 -13.34
CA ASP A 444 -8.35 13.62 -14.28
C ASP A 444 -7.47 12.37 -14.24
N GLY A 445 -7.10 11.88 -15.43
CA GLY A 445 -6.32 10.65 -15.60
C GLY A 445 -7.10 9.35 -15.37
N VAL A 446 -8.37 9.41 -14.95
CA VAL A 446 -9.24 8.24 -14.84
C VAL A 446 -10.27 8.25 -15.96
N PRO A 447 -10.17 7.37 -16.97
CA PRO A 447 -11.01 7.43 -18.17
C PRO A 447 -12.47 7.05 -17.92
N GLN A 448 -12.77 6.36 -16.81
CA GLN A 448 -14.11 5.91 -16.45
C GLN A 448 -14.80 6.85 -15.46
N THR A 449 -16.11 7.02 -15.63
CA THR A 449 -16.96 7.60 -14.59
C THR A 449 -17.02 6.65 -13.39
N ILE A 450 -16.76 7.19 -12.20
CA ILE A 450 -16.79 6.46 -10.94
C ILE A 450 -18.12 6.74 -10.25
N ARG A 451 -18.81 5.69 -9.78
CA ARG A 451 -20.08 5.84 -9.07
C ARG A 451 -19.84 5.81 -7.58
N CYS A 452 -20.36 6.79 -6.88
CA CYS A 452 -20.24 6.87 -5.43
C CYS A 452 -21.64 6.93 -4.80
N ALA A 453 -21.91 6.08 -3.83
CA ALA A 453 -22.96 6.30 -2.85
C ALA A 453 -22.29 6.85 -1.59
N VAL A 454 -22.75 8.01 -1.15
CA VAL A 454 -22.16 8.73 -0.01
C VAL A 454 -23.25 9.10 0.99
N ALA A 455 -22.93 9.08 2.28
CA ALA A 455 -23.85 9.51 3.32
C ALA A 455 -23.15 10.15 4.53
N LEU A 456 -23.86 11.09 5.14
CA LEU A 456 -23.52 11.75 6.39
C LEU A 456 -23.87 10.87 7.60
N PRO A 457 -23.24 11.14 8.78
CA PRO A 457 -23.44 10.33 9.99
C PRO A 457 -24.88 10.34 10.51
N VAL A 458 -25.68 11.34 10.15
CA VAL A 458 -27.08 11.48 10.61
C VAL A 458 -28.00 10.32 10.19
N ILE A 459 -27.61 9.51 9.21
CA ILE A 459 -28.34 8.31 8.75
C ILE A 459 -27.49 7.04 8.77
N SER A 460 -26.30 7.08 9.39
CA SER A 460 -25.32 6.00 9.33
C SER A 460 -24.68 5.77 10.69
N GLU A 461 -24.93 4.61 11.28
CA GLU A 461 -24.41 4.24 12.59
C GLU A 461 -22.90 3.97 12.52
N GLY A 462 -22.13 4.73 13.30
CA GLY A 462 -20.65 4.64 13.33
C GLY A 462 -19.93 5.63 12.41
N GLY A 463 -20.64 6.60 11.85
CA GLY A 463 -20.07 7.72 11.09
C GLY A 463 -20.57 7.78 9.64
N PRO A 464 -19.97 8.65 8.81
CA PRO A 464 -20.20 8.68 7.37
C PRO A 464 -19.90 7.33 6.72
N HIS A 465 -20.45 7.09 5.53
CA HIS A 465 -20.04 5.98 4.69
C HIS A 465 -19.89 6.39 3.23
N VAL A 466 -19.05 5.66 2.51
CA VAL A 466 -18.89 5.76 1.06
C VAL A 466 -18.72 4.38 0.45
N SER A 467 -19.48 4.12 -0.61
CA SER A 467 -19.36 2.93 -1.45
C SER A 467 -19.15 3.37 -2.88
N ILE A 468 -18.03 2.95 -3.45
CA ILE A 468 -17.56 3.37 -4.76
C ILE A 468 -17.55 2.14 -5.66
N ARG A 469 -18.14 2.27 -6.85
CA ARG A 469 -18.17 1.24 -7.88
C ARG A 469 -17.51 1.75 -9.14
N LYS A 470 -16.52 1.01 -9.61
CA LYS A 470 -15.65 1.38 -10.73
C LYS A 470 -15.87 0.42 -11.88
N GLN A 471 -16.24 0.99 -13.01
CA GLN A 471 -16.27 0.24 -14.25
C GLN A 471 -14.85 -0.05 -14.72
N ARG A 472 -14.69 -1.14 -15.47
CA ARG A 472 -13.42 -1.44 -16.11
C ARG A 472 -13.07 -0.31 -17.09
N ALA A 473 -11.81 0.13 -17.06
CA ALA A 473 -11.30 1.16 -17.98
C ALA A 473 -11.39 0.70 -19.44
N ASP A 474 -11.15 -0.59 -19.70
CA ASP A 474 -11.27 -1.19 -21.02
C ASP A 474 -12.50 -2.10 -21.12
N ALA A 475 -13.31 -1.91 -22.16
CA ALA A 475 -14.35 -2.86 -22.50
C ALA A 475 -13.69 -4.17 -22.93
N LEU A 476 -14.23 -5.31 -22.47
CA LEU A 476 -13.83 -6.60 -23.04
C LEU A 476 -14.15 -6.60 -24.53
N THR A 477 -13.33 -7.22 -25.35
CA THR A 477 -13.61 -7.44 -26.76
C THR A 477 -14.38 -8.75 -26.95
N PRO A 478 -15.00 -8.99 -28.11
CA PRO A 478 -15.59 -10.29 -28.41
C PRO A 478 -14.56 -11.43 -28.35
N VAL A 479 -13.31 -11.15 -28.70
CA VAL A 479 -12.18 -12.09 -28.59
C VAL A 479 -11.90 -12.43 -27.13
N ASP A 480 -11.84 -11.42 -26.24
CA ASP A 480 -11.68 -11.66 -24.80
C ASP A 480 -12.78 -12.56 -24.23
N LEU A 481 -14.02 -12.42 -24.72
CA LEU A 481 -15.14 -13.25 -24.27
C LEU A 481 -15.01 -14.70 -24.75
N ILE A 482 -14.46 -14.93 -25.94
CA ILE A 482 -14.19 -16.26 -26.50
C ILE A 482 -13.04 -16.91 -25.72
N ASP A 483 -11.93 -16.20 -25.53
CA ASP A 483 -10.73 -16.71 -24.86
C ASP A 483 -11.02 -17.09 -23.39
N ARG A 484 -11.93 -16.35 -22.74
CA ARG A 484 -12.41 -16.66 -21.37
C ARG A 484 -13.47 -17.75 -21.32
N GLY A 485 -13.88 -18.30 -22.46
CA GLY A 485 -14.98 -19.27 -22.53
C GLY A 485 -16.34 -18.71 -22.12
N THR A 486 -16.51 -17.38 -22.08
CA THR A 486 -17.77 -16.71 -21.70
C THR A 486 -18.81 -16.83 -22.82
N LEU A 487 -18.37 -16.75 -24.09
CA LEU A 487 -19.21 -16.97 -25.27
C LEU A 487 -18.48 -17.89 -26.25
N SER A 488 -19.23 -18.70 -27.00
CA SER A 488 -18.66 -19.47 -28.10
C SER A 488 -18.47 -18.60 -29.35
N VAL A 489 -17.60 -19.04 -30.26
CA VAL A 489 -17.36 -18.37 -31.55
C VAL A 489 -18.66 -18.27 -32.35
N GLU A 490 -19.49 -19.32 -32.33
CA GLU A 490 -20.77 -19.37 -33.05
C GLU A 490 -21.75 -18.31 -32.52
N LEU A 491 -21.81 -18.12 -31.20
CA LEU A 491 -22.70 -17.14 -30.59
C LEU A 491 -22.25 -15.71 -30.87
N VAL A 492 -20.95 -15.42 -30.81
CA VAL A 492 -20.38 -14.12 -31.19
C VAL A 492 -20.66 -13.84 -32.68
N THR A 493 -20.51 -14.84 -33.54
CA THR A 493 -20.80 -14.72 -34.98
C THR A 493 -22.28 -14.43 -35.23
N LEU A 494 -23.18 -15.12 -34.54
CA LEU A 494 -24.62 -14.85 -34.61
C LEU A 494 -24.95 -13.41 -34.18
N LEU A 495 -24.40 -12.96 -33.06
CA LEU A 495 -24.60 -11.60 -32.56
C LEU A 495 -24.07 -10.57 -33.56
N TRP A 496 -22.89 -10.78 -34.14
CA TRP A 496 -22.36 -9.92 -35.18
C TRP A 496 -23.31 -9.80 -36.39
N LEU A 497 -23.80 -10.91 -36.92
CA LEU A 497 -24.78 -10.90 -38.02
C LEU A 497 -26.08 -10.16 -37.64
N LEU A 498 -26.55 -10.32 -36.40
CA LEU A 498 -27.72 -9.57 -35.92
C LEU A 498 -27.44 -8.06 -35.91
N TYR A 499 -26.30 -7.60 -35.41
CA TYR A 499 -25.97 -6.17 -35.39
C TYR A 499 -25.83 -5.58 -36.81
N GLU A 500 -25.17 -6.29 -37.72
CA GLU A 500 -25.01 -5.84 -39.11
C GLU A 500 -26.37 -5.69 -39.82
N HIS A 501 -27.32 -6.57 -39.50
CA HIS A 501 -28.69 -6.53 -40.04
C HIS A 501 -29.70 -5.78 -39.17
N ARG A 502 -29.24 -4.95 -38.21
CA ARG A 502 -30.08 -4.14 -37.30
C ARG A 502 -31.11 -4.95 -36.50
N GLY A 503 -30.76 -6.19 -36.18
CA GLY A 503 -31.48 -7.01 -35.23
C GLY A 503 -31.38 -6.46 -33.81
N VAL A 504 -32.42 -6.69 -33.03
CA VAL A 504 -32.51 -6.23 -31.65
C VAL A 504 -32.03 -7.33 -30.71
N VAL A 505 -31.10 -6.97 -29.83
CA VAL A 505 -30.53 -7.88 -28.84
C VAL A 505 -30.80 -7.35 -27.44
N LEU A 506 -31.37 -8.21 -26.59
CA LEU A 506 -31.58 -7.92 -25.17
C LEU A 506 -30.68 -8.83 -24.31
N PHE A 507 -29.76 -8.21 -23.58
CA PHE A 507 -28.98 -8.91 -22.55
C PHE A 507 -29.75 -8.89 -21.22
N ALA A 508 -30.17 -10.07 -20.74
CA ALA A 508 -30.96 -10.22 -19.51
C ALA A 508 -30.25 -11.13 -18.50
N GLY A 509 -30.49 -10.88 -17.20
CA GLY A 509 -29.86 -11.63 -16.11
C GLY A 509 -29.81 -10.83 -14.79
N PRO A 510 -29.42 -11.47 -13.67
CA PRO A 510 -29.29 -10.81 -12.36
C PRO A 510 -28.33 -9.62 -12.36
N THR A 511 -28.39 -8.75 -11.35
CA THR A 511 -27.42 -7.65 -11.19
C THR A 511 -26.01 -8.23 -10.97
N GLY A 512 -24.99 -7.61 -11.55
CA GLY A 512 -23.59 -8.02 -11.38
C GLY A 512 -23.08 -9.12 -12.32
N VAL A 513 -23.95 -9.81 -13.09
CA VAL A 513 -23.55 -10.95 -13.96
C VAL A 513 -22.85 -10.56 -15.28
N GLY A 514 -22.46 -9.30 -15.46
CA GLY A 514 -21.72 -8.85 -16.65
C GLY A 514 -22.56 -8.44 -17.88
N LYS A 515 -23.86 -8.17 -17.74
CA LYS A 515 -24.74 -7.73 -18.87
C LYS A 515 -24.18 -6.53 -19.64
N THR A 516 -23.84 -5.46 -18.93
CA THR A 516 -23.29 -4.25 -19.56
C THR A 516 -21.91 -4.51 -20.18
N THR A 517 -21.14 -5.43 -19.59
CA THR A 517 -19.85 -5.87 -20.15
C THR A 517 -20.05 -6.55 -21.49
N LEU A 518 -21.03 -7.46 -21.60
CA LEU A 518 -21.38 -8.10 -22.88
C LEU A 518 -21.84 -7.05 -23.90
N LEU A 519 -22.72 -6.12 -23.50
CA LEU A 519 -23.19 -5.05 -24.39
C LEU A 519 -22.03 -4.21 -24.92
N ASN A 520 -21.13 -3.74 -24.04
CA ASN A 520 -19.97 -2.95 -24.44
C ASN A 520 -19.00 -3.73 -25.33
N ALA A 521 -18.85 -5.03 -25.11
CA ALA A 521 -17.97 -5.87 -25.92
C ALA A 521 -18.41 -5.98 -27.38
N HIS A 522 -19.71 -5.89 -27.62
CA HIS A 522 -20.26 -5.97 -28.96
C HIS A 522 -20.42 -4.60 -29.63
N ALA A 523 -20.14 -3.51 -28.91
CA ALA A 523 -20.24 -2.16 -29.48
C ALA A 523 -19.41 -1.95 -30.76
N PRO A 524 -18.19 -2.51 -30.89
CA PRO A 524 -17.41 -2.43 -32.12
C PRO A 524 -18.04 -3.10 -33.36
N PHE A 525 -19.06 -3.95 -33.22
CA PHE A 525 -19.76 -4.54 -34.36
C PHE A 525 -20.70 -3.57 -35.08
N ILE A 526 -21.00 -2.41 -34.48
CA ILE A 526 -21.72 -1.35 -35.18
C ILE A 526 -20.79 -0.68 -36.18
N PRO A 527 -21.20 -0.48 -37.45
CA PRO A 527 -20.41 0.23 -38.45
C PRO A 527 -19.90 1.59 -37.94
N PHE A 528 -18.65 1.95 -38.26
CA PHE A 528 -18.03 3.17 -37.73
C PHE A 528 -18.70 4.47 -38.22
N ASP A 529 -19.33 4.43 -39.39
CA ASP A 529 -20.10 5.54 -40.00
C ASP A 529 -21.55 5.63 -39.48
N ALA A 530 -21.96 4.68 -38.63
CA ALA A 530 -23.23 4.72 -37.93
C ALA A 530 -23.25 5.87 -36.90
N ARG A 531 -24.41 6.22 -36.37
CA ARG A 531 -24.60 7.21 -35.29
C ARG A 531 -25.29 6.55 -34.10
N PRO A 532 -24.54 5.83 -33.25
CA PRO A 532 -25.12 5.16 -32.08
C PRO A 532 -25.47 6.17 -30.98
N ILE A 533 -26.56 5.94 -30.28
CA ILE A 533 -26.95 6.72 -29.09
C ILE A 533 -27.08 5.78 -27.91
N SER A 534 -26.42 6.09 -26.79
CA SER A 534 -26.65 5.40 -25.53
C SER A 534 -27.55 6.23 -24.62
N VAL A 535 -28.51 5.56 -23.99
CA VAL A 535 -29.33 6.12 -22.92
C VAL A 535 -29.13 5.24 -21.70
N ASP A 536 -28.52 5.80 -20.66
CA ASP A 536 -28.11 5.11 -19.45
C ASP A 536 -28.87 5.61 -18.22
N GLU A 537 -29.37 4.69 -17.39
CA GLU A 537 -30.03 5.04 -16.13
C GLU A 537 -29.03 5.37 -15.00
N GLY A 538 -29.06 6.62 -14.56
CA GLY A 538 -28.27 7.20 -13.48
C GLY A 538 -26.87 7.61 -13.93
N SER A 539 -26.12 6.71 -14.54
CA SER A 539 -24.82 7.08 -15.10
C SER A 539 -24.37 6.22 -16.25
N ARG A 540 -23.56 6.85 -17.10
CA ARG A 540 -22.96 6.28 -18.29
C ARG A 540 -22.26 4.97 -17.97
N GLU A 541 -22.79 3.87 -18.50
CA GLU A 541 -22.12 2.57 -18.50
C GLU A 541 -21.71 2.14 -19.90
N VAL A 542 -22.48 2.55 -20.89
CA VAL A 542 -22.23 2.20 -22.28
C VAL A 542 -21.08 3.05 -22.84
N ARG A 543 -20.10 2.36 -23.41
CA ARG A 543 -18.99 2.98 -24.14
C ARG A 543 -19.23 2.86 -25.63
N LEU A 544 -19.29 4.00 -26.29
CA LEU A 544 -19.40 4.10 -27.73
C LEU A 544 -18.03 4.45 -28.31
N PRO A 545 -17.38 3.57 -29.09
CA PRO A 545 -16.11 3.88 -29.74
C PRO A 545 -16.26 4.82 -30.94
N HIS A 546 -17.49 5.08 -31.39
CA HIS A 546 -17.82 5.88 -32.57
C HIS A 546 -17.69 7.39 -32.33
N GLU A 547 -17.02 8.11 -33.22
CA GLU A 547 -16.89 9.58 -33.17
C GLU A 547 -18.24 10.31 -33.24
N THR A 548 -19.22 9.70 -33.90
CA THR A 548 -20.60 10.18 -34.06
C THR A 548 -21.51 9.85 -32.86
N GLY A 549 -21.01 9.06 -31.91
CA GLY A 549 -21.78 8.53 -30.80
C GLY A 549 -22.24 9.61 -29.82
N VAL A 550 -23.45 9.48 -29.28
CA VAL A 550 -23.98 10.35 -28.22
C VAL A 550 -24.37 9.52 -27.01
N SER A 551 -23.93 9.92 -25.82
CA SER A 551 -24.34 9.28 -24.56
C SER A 551 -25.22 10.23 -23.76
N LEU A 552 -26.38 9.74 -23.34
CA LEU A 552 -27.36 10.44 -22.53
C LEU A 552 -27.53 9.69 -21.21
N THR A 553 -27.62 10.41 -20.09
CA THR A 553 -27.78 9.83 -18.76
C THR A 553 -28.95 10.46 -18.03
N THR A 554 -29.76 9.66 -17.34
CA THR A 554 -30.82 10.21 -16.48
C THR A 554 -30.21 11.02 -15.35
N ARG A 555 -30.96 12.01 -14.86
CA ARG A 555 -30.51 12.88 -13.78
C ARG A 555 -31.60 12.98 -12.73
N ASP A 556 -31.34 12.45 -11.54
CA ASP A 556 -32.23 12.62 -10.40
C ASP A 556 -32.04 14.02 -9.80
N HIS A 557 -33.12 14.63 -9.30
CA HIS A 557 -33.06 15.91 -8.62
C HIS A 557 -34.17 16.00 -7.55
N GLU A 558 -33.91 16.67 -6.44
CA GLU A 558 -34.89 16.88 -5.36
C GLU A 558 -36.18 17.56 -5.86
N ASP A 559 -36.01 18.55 -6.75
CA ASP A 559 -37.07 19.17 -7.52
C ASP A 559 -37.50 18.28 -8.69
N ALA A 560 -38.75 17.80 -8.64
CA ALA A 560 -39.35 16.97 -9.68
C ALA A 560 -39.30 17.62 -11.08
N TYR A 561 -39.35 18.95 -11.18
CA TYR A 561 -39.27 19.66 -12.46
C TYR A 561 -37.88 19.65 -13.09
N LYS A 562 -36.86 19.29 -12.30
CA LYS A 562 -35.46 19.23 -12.73
C LYS A 562 -34.98 17.79 -12.91
N THR A 563 -35.80 16.80 -12.59
CA THR A 563 -35.52 15.40 -12.84
C THR A 563 -35.58 15.14 -14.35
N VAL A 564 -34.59 14.42 -14.87
CA VAL A 564 -34.56 14.00 -16.27
C VAL A 564 -34.66 12.48 -16.32
N GLY A 565 -35.81 11.99 -16.76
CA GLY A 565 -36.14 10.57 -16.78
C GLY A 565 -35.76 9.85 -18.07
N MET A 566 -35.81 8.51 -18.04
CA MET A 566 -35.49 7.69 -19.21
C MET A 566 -36.40 7.98 -20.41
N ALA A 567 -37.70 8.17 -20.16
CA ALA A 567 -38.69 8.44 -21.21
C ALA A 567 -38.43 9.77 -21.94
N GLU A 568 -38.00 10.80 -21.20
CA GLU A 568 -37.63 12.10 -21.78
C GLU A 568 -36.36 11.96 -22.63
N LEU A 569 -35.33 11.27 -22.15
CA LEU A 569 -34.11 11.04 -22.92
C LEU A 569 -34.35 10.20 -24.18
N MET A 570 -35.23 9.20 -24.11
CA MET A 570 -35.65 8.44 -25.30
C MET A 570 -36.37 9.34 -26.31
N THR A 571 -37.18 10.30 -25.84
CA THR A 571 -37.82 11.29 -26.71
C THR A 571 -36.79 12.22 -27.36
N GLU A 572 -35.81 12.70 -26.59
CA GLU A 572 -34.70 13.51 -27.10
C GLU A 572 -33.83 12.75 -28.10
N ALA A 573 -33.53 11.48 -27.82
CA ALA A 573 -32.76 10.62 -28.71
C ALA A 573 -33.37 10.53 -30.12
N ASN A 574 -34.71 10.52 -30.24
CA ASN A 574 -35.38 10.51 -31.54
C ASN A 574 -35.01 11.72 -32.42
N TYR A 575 -34.83 12.90 -31.83
CA TYR A 575 -34.44 14.12 -32.58
C TYR A 575 -33.00 14.06 -33.09
N LEU A 576 -32.18 13.23 -32.46
CA LEU A 576 -30.77 13.04 -32.81
C LEU A 576 -30.59 12.07 -34.00
N LYS A 577 -31.66 11.43 -34.50
CA LYS A 577 -31.65 10.51 -35.64
C LYS A 577 -30.61 9.37 -35.50
N PRO A 578 -30.74 8.51 -34.47
CA PRO A 578 -29.85 7.38 -34.26
C PRO A 578 -29.93 6.39 -35.42
N SER A 579 -28.81 5.75 -35.73
CA SER A 579 -28.80 4.51 -36.52
C SER A 579 -28.99 3.27 -35.65
N THR A 580 -28.61 3.37 -34.37
CA THR A 580 -28.68 2.30 -33.37
C THR A 580 -28.81 2.93 -31.99
N GLU A 581 -29.64 2.33 -31.14
CA GLU A 581 -29.85 2.80 -29.77
C GLU A 581 -29.41 1.73 -28.77
N TYR A 582 -28.65 2.14 -27.76
CA TYR A 582 -28.30 1.34 -26.60
C TYR A 582 -29.08 1.84 -25.41
N VAL A 583 -29.94 0.99 -24.85
CA VAL A 583 -30.75 1.34 -23.68
C VAL A 583 -30.27 0.52 -22.50
N GLN A 584 -29.61 1.18 -21.53
CA GLN A 584 -29.17 0.55 -20.29
C GLN A 584 -30.12 0.94 -19.18
N ARG A 585 -30.74 -0.08 -18.54
CA ARG A 585 -31.71 0.12 -17.47
C ARG A 585 -31.34 -0.70 -16.23
N LYS A 586 -31.52 -0.10 -15.05
CA LYS A 586 -31.49 -0.79 -13.76
C LYS A 586 -32.92 -1.11 -13.33
N ARG A 587 -33.14 -2.33 -12.83
CA ARG A 587 -34.48 -2.77 -12.44
C ARG A 587 -34.98 -1.92 -11.27
N THR A 588 -36.07 -1.19 -11.46
CA THR A 588 -36.87 -0.55 -10.40
C THR A 588 -38.24 -1.24 -10.30
N GLU A 589 -38.75 -1.41 -9.07
CA GLU A 589 -39.94 -2.21 -8.76
C GLU A 589 -41.26 -1.69 -9.35
N ASN A 590 -41.26 -0.49 -9.96
CA ASN A 590 -42.46 0.17 -10.49
C ASN A 590 -42.48 0.40 -12.01
N ALA A 591 -41.68 -0.36 -12.75
CA ALA A 591 -41.60 -0.21 -14.19
C ALA A 591 -42.43 -1.26 -14.93
N GLY A 592 -43.66 -0.90 -15.31
CA GLY A 592 -44.27 -1.54 -16.48
C GLY A 592 -43.31 -1.42 -17.65
N TRP A 593 -43.07 -2.52 -18.37
CA TRP A 593 -42.52 -2.41 -19.71
C TRP A 593 -43.57 -1.67 -20.52
N ASP A 594 -43.35 -0.39 -20.76
CA ASP A 594 -44.16 0.32 -21.73
C ASP A 594 -43.67 -0.14 -23.12
N ILE A 595 -44.16 -1.32 -23.51
CA ILE A 595 -43.85 -1.99 -24.77
C ILE A 595 -44.22 -1.07 -25.94
N GLU A 596 -45.07 -0.06 -25.76
CA GLU A 596 -45.36 0.95 -26.78
C GLU A 596 -44.13 1.81 -27.14
N HIS A 597 -43.28 2.19 -26.17
CA HIS A 597 -42.06 2.95 -26.44
C HIS A 597 -40.94 2.07 -27.03
N LEU A 598 -40.83 0.82 -26.55
CA LEU A 598 -39.98 -0.19 -27.19
C LEU A 598 -40.48 -0.48 -28.60
N SER A 599 -41.79 -0.57 -28.85
CA SER A 599 -42.37 -0.77 -30.18
C SER A 599 -42.09 0.40 -31.12
N ALA A 600 -42.11 1.64 -30.65
CA ALA A 600 -41.76 2.81 -31.47
C ALA A 600 -40.26 2.86 -31.85
N ALA A 601 -39.38 2.37 -30.98
CA ALA A 601 -37.94 2.21 -31.23
C ALA A 601 -37.61 0.93 -32.02
N LEU A 602 -38.40 -0.14 -31.88
CA LEU A 602 -38.24 -1.45 -32.54
C LEU A 602 -38.91 -1.53 -33.92
N CYS A 603 -39.87 -0.66 -34.23
CA CYS A 603 -40.55 -0.60 -35.52
C CYS A 603 -39.82 0.24 -36.58
N ARG A 604 -38.59 0.70 -36.30
CA ARG A 604 -37.68 1.33 -37.27
C ARG A 604 -36.34 0.63 -37.27
#